data_AF-T1E9H3-F1
#
_entry.id   AF-T1E9H3-F1
#
_cell.length_a   1.000
_cell.length_b   1.000
_cell.length_c   1.000
_cell.angle_alpha   90.00
_cell.angle_beta   90.00
_cell.angle_gamma   90.00
#
_symmetry.space_group_name_H-M   'P 1'
#
loop_
_entity.id
_entity.type
_entity.pdbx_description
1 polymer ?
#
loop_
_entity_poly.entity_id
_entity_poly.type
_entity_poly.pdbx_seq_one_letter_code
_entity_poly.pdbx_strand_id
1 'polypeptide(L)'
;SASDEMLLEVFLLYLTLTIAVSASPDADVSTETYATKYDNINLEQIFASERLMNNYMNCLKKVGPCTPDGQQLKANLPDALMSDCAKCSEKQRIGADKVIKFIVANRPDDFATLESLYDPTGEYRRKYLDPDGTIVMSQGAHGESQPTPTTADGGIEAKAHATEQNSTSSQDQGHG
;
A
#
# COMPACT_ATOMS: atom_id res chain seq x y z
N SER A 1 43.76 -55.55 17.71
CA SER A 1 42.38 -55.06 17.56
C SER A 1 42.20 -54.71 16.10
N ALA A 2 41.43 -55.49 15.33
CA ALA A 2 41.18 -55.25 13.90
C ALA A 2 39.88 -54.44 13.67
N SER A 3 39.16 -54.14 14.75
CA SER A 3 37.87 -53.45 14.75
C SER A 3 37.99 -51.92 14.77
N ASP A 4 39.10 -51.36 15.27
CA ASP A 4 39.33 -49.91 15.30
C ASP A 4 39.74 -49.35 13.92
N GLU A 5 40.55 -50.08 13.14
CA GLU A 5 40.95 -49.64 11.79
C GLU A 5 39.78 -49.66 10.80
N MET A 6 38.86 -50.60 10.96
CA MET A 6 37.64 -50.71 10.15
C MET A 6 36.66 -49.55 10.40
N LEU A 7 36.60 -49.02 11.63
CA LEU A 7 35.74 -47.89 11.96
C LEU A 7 36.26 -46.58 11.37
N LEU A 8 37.59 -46.39 11.33
CA LEU A 8 38.20 -45.18 10.78
C LEU A 8 37.95 -45.04 9.27
N GLU A 9 38.10 -46.14 8.51
CA GLU A 9 37.83 -46.17 7.07
C GLU A 9 36.34 -45.93 6.75
N VAL A 10 35.42 -46.47 7.56
CA VAL A 10 33.97 -46.22 7.42
C VAL A 10 33.62 -44.77 7.72
N PHE A 11 34.27 -44.15 8.71
CA PHE A 11 34.11 -42.73 9.01
C PHE A 11 34.62 -41.82 7.89
N LEU A 12 35.75 -42.16 7.27
CA LEU A 12 36.31 -41.40 6.13
C LEU A 12 35.44 -41.52 4.88
N LEU A 13 34.88 -42.71 4.62
CA LEU A 13 33.91 -42.92 3.54
C LEU A 13 32.59 -42.16 3.78
N TYR A 14 32.12 -42.10 5.03
CA TYR A 14 30.92 -41.34 5.37
C TYR A 14 31.13 -39.83 5.24
N LEU A 15 32.29 -39.32 5.68
CA LEU A 15 32.65 -37.90 5.58
C LEU A 15 32.76 -37.45 4.12
N THR A 16 33.37 -38.27 3.25
CA THR A 16 33.48 -37.97 1.81
C THR A 16 32.12 -38.01 1.09
N LEU A 17 31.20 -38.89 1.51
CA LEU A 17 29.83 -38.95 0.97
C LEU A 17 29.00 -37.70 1.32
N THR A 18 29.24 -37.07 2.48
CA THR A 18 28.50 -35.86 2.91
C THR A 18 28.93 -34.58 2.20
N ILE A 19 30.16 -34.50 1.66
CA ILE A 19 30.67 -33.28 1.00
C ILE A 19 30.17 -33.16 -0.45
N ALA A 20 29.72 -34.26 -1.06
CA ALA A 20 29.25 -34.27 -2.46
C ALA A 20 27.80 -33.76 -2.64
N VAL A 21 27.10 -33.38 -1.56
CA VAL A 21 25.67 -32.99 -1.60
C VAL A 21 25.42 -31.57 -1.09
N SER A 22 26.25 -30.59 -1.46
CA SER A 22 25.93 -29.17 -1.20
C SER A 22 26.54 -28.20 -2.20
N ALA A 23 26.55 -28.57 -3.48
CA ALA A 23 26.83 -27.64 -4.57
C ALA A 23 25.59 -27.50 -5.44
N SER A 24 24.68 -26.63 -5.01
CA SER A 24 23.69 -26.02 -5.90
C SER A 24 24.24 -24.65 -6.30
N PRO A 25 24.84 -24.48 -7.50
CA PRO A 25 25.01 -23.17 -8.08
C PRO A 25 23.63 -22.69 -8.56
N ASP A 26 23.27 -21.48 -8.13
CA ASP A 26 22.34 -20.52 -8.75
C ASP A 26 21.66 -19.70 -7.64
N ALA A 27 22.48 -18.89 -6.95
CA ALA A 27 21.96 -17.69 -6.31
C ALA A 27 21.68 -16.69 -7.44
N ASP A 28 20.54 -16.87 -8.10
CA ASP A 28 19.90 -15.77 -8.81
C ASP A 28 19.67 -14.68 -7.76
N VAL A 29 20.32 -13.53 -7.93
CA VAL A 29 19.95 -12.33 -7.18
C VAL A 29 18.68 -11.80 -7.86
N SER A 30 17.61 -12.59 -7.82
CA SER A 30 16.27 -12.11 -8.04
C SER A 30 16.02 -11.09 -6.95
N THR A 31 15.77 -9.84 -7.32
CA THR A 31 15.12 -8.89 -6.42
C THR A 31 13.76 -9.49 -6.08
N GLU A 32 13.68 -10.22 -4.95
CA GLU A 32 12.48 -10.90 -4.47
C GLU A 32 11.35 -9.86 -4.28
N THR A 33 10.49 -9.72 -5.28
CA THR A 33 9.34 -8.81 -5.24
C THR A 33 8.16 -9.52 -4.56
N TYR A 34 7.27 -8.74 -3.96
CA TYR A 34 6.04 -9.33 -3.42
C TYR A 34 5.15 -9.84 -4.56
N ALA A 35 4.44 -10.96 -4.32
CA ALA A 35 3.62 -11.57 -5.36
C ALA A 35 2.55 -10.60 -5.89
N THR A 36 2.56 -10.36 -7.21
CA THR A 36 1.74 -9.34 -7.89
C THR A 36 0.36 -9.83 -8.32
N LYS A 37 0.02 -11.09 -8.05
CA LYS A 37 -1.27 -11.72 -8.42
C LYS A 37 -2.50 -10.99 -7.86
N TYR A 38 -2.32 -10.15 -6.84
CA TYR A 38 -3.38 -9.38 -6.18
C TYR A 38 -3.33 -7.88 -6.48
N ASP A 39 -2.47 -7.43 -7.39
CA ASP A 39 -2.30 -6.00 -7.71
C ASP A 39 -3.53 -5.36 -8.36
N ASN A 40 -4.49 -6.17 -8.82
CA ASN A 40 -5.73 -5.70 -9.46
C ASN A 40 -6.97 -5.78 -8.55
N ILE A 41 -6.77 -5.89 -7.24
CA ILE A 41 -7.89 -5.80 -6.28
C ILE A 41 -8.58 -4.43 -6.41
N ASN A 42 -9.91 -4.45 -6.43
CA ASN A 42 -10.71 -3.22 -6.46
C ASN A 42 -10.81 -2.62 -5.06
N LEU A 43 -9.94 -1.67 -4.76
CA LEU A 43 -9.91 -0.96 -3.47
C LEU A 43 -11.20 -0.18 -3.20
N GLU A 44 -11.79 0.44 -4.22
CA GLU A 44 -13.02 1.24 -4.07
C GLU A 44 -14.20 0.37 -3.59
N GLN A 45 -14.29 -0.86 -4.09
CA GLN A 45 -15.31 -1.81 -3.64
C GLN A 45 -15.12 -2.20 -2.17
N ILE A 46 -13.87 -2.33 -1.72
CA ILE A 46 -13.54 -2.63 -0.32
C ILE A 46 -13.90 -1.44 0.56
N PHE A 47 -13.55 -0.22 0.13
CA PHE A 47 -13.82 1.03 0.85
C PHE A 47 -15.33 1.28 1.00
N ALA A 48 -16.11 0.97 -0.04
CA ALA A 48 -17.56 1.12 -0.05
C ALA A 48 -18.31 0.05 0.76
N SER A 49 -17.65 -1.04 1.18
CA SER A 49 -18.30 -2.13 1.89
C SER A 49 -17.74 -2.28 3.30
N GLU A 50 -18.54 -1.87 4.29
CA GLU A 50 -18.18 -2.03 5.71
C GLU A 50 -17.83 -3.49 6.05
N ARG A 51 -18.60 -4.44 5.52
CA ARG A 51 -18.33 -5.89 5.69
C ARG A 51 -16.95 -6.28 5.17
N LEU A 52 -16.59 -5.87 3.95
CA LEU A 52 -15.29 -6.23 3.37
C LEU A 52 -14.15 -5.53 4.12
N MET A 53 -14.28 -4.22 4.37
CA MET A 53 -13.30 -3.46 5.14
C MET A 53 -13.05 -4.07 6.52
N ASN A 54 -14.12 -4.42 7.26
CA ASN A 54 -14.01 -5.05 8.57
C ASN A 54 -13.30 -6.40 8.50
N ASN A 55 -13.50 -7.20 7.46
CA ASN A 55 -12.76 -8.45 7.27
C ASN A 55 -11.25 -8.20 7.11
N TYR A 56 -10.85 -7.22 6.28
CA TYR A 56 -9.43 -6.86 6.14
C TYR A 56 -8.84 -6.32 7.44
N MET A 57 -9.54 -5.39 8.10
CA MET A 57 -9.07 -4.83 9.37
C MET A 57 -8.94 -5.91 10.44
N ASN A 58 -9.89 -6.83 10.56
CA ASN A 58 -9.81 -7.93 11.52
C ASN A 58 -8.67 -8.90 11.22
N CYS A 59 -8.43 -9.19 9.94
CA CYS A 59 -7.27 -9.97 9.51
C CYS A 59 -5.95 -9.30 9.95
N LEU A 60 -5.77 -8.01 9.62
CA LEU A 60 -4.57 -7.24 9.92
C LEU A 60 -4.38 -7.02 11.44
N LYS A 61 -5.46 -6.80 12.18
CA LYS A 61 -5.46 -6.73 13.66
C LYS A 61 -5.24 -8.09 14.35
N LYS A 62 -5.16 -9.18 13.58
CA LYS A 62 -4.97 -10.55 14.08
C LYS A 62 -6.14 -11.07 14.93
N VAL A 63 -7.36 -10.57 14.70
CA VAL A 63 -8.58 -10.93 15.46
C VAL A 63 -9.64 -11.64 14.61
N GLY A 64 -9.33 -11.96 13.35
CA GLY A 64 -10.26 -12.65 12.46
C GLY A 64 -9.56 -13.37 11.32
N PRO A 65 -10.34 -14.09 10.49
CA PRO A 65 -9.82 -14.81 9.34
C PRO A 65 -9.29 -13.82 8.29
N CYS A 66 -8.33 -14.30 7.49
CA CYS A 66 -7.78 -13.57 6.36
C CYS A 66 -8.24 -14.19 5.04
N THR A 67 -8.57 -13.35 4.06
CA THR A 67 -8.59 -13.78 2.66
C THR A 67 -7.17 -14.09 2.20
N PRO A 68 -6.97 -14.85 1.09
CA PRO A 68 -5.64 -15.17 0.60
C PRO A 68 -4.75 -13.93 0.36
N ASP A 69 -5.32 -12.86 -0.14
CA ASP A 69 -4.63 -11.59 -0.39
C ASP A 69 -4.39 -10.80 0.91
N GLY A 70 -5.36 -10.76 1.84
CA GLY A 70 -5.17 -10.16 3.16
C GLY A 70 -4.09 -10.86 3.98
N GLN A 71 -3.98 -12.20 3.83
CA GLN A 71 -2.93 -12.99 4.46
C GLN A 71 -1.55 -12.62 3.90
N GLN A 72 -1.44 -12.43 2.59
CA GLN A 72 -0.20 -12.01 1.95
C GLN A 72 0.20 -10.59 2.39
N LEU A 73 -0.75 -9.65 2.39
CA LEU A 73 -0.54 -8.29 2.87
C LEU A 73 -0.03 -8.30 4.32
N LYS A 74 -0.74 -9.01 5.21
CA LYS A 74 -0.38 -9.15 6.62
C LYS A 74 1.03 -9.69 6.83
N ALA A 75 1.45 -10.67 6.05
CA ALA A 75 2.77 -11.29 6.14
C ALA A 75 3.88 -10.33 5.68
N ASN A 76 3.62 -9.53 4.64
CA ASN A 76 4.61 -8.64 4.04
C ASN A 76 4.66 -7.26 4.71
N LEU A 77 3.60 -6.86 5.42
CA LEU A 77 3.46 -5.51 5.97
C LEU A 77 4.63 -5.06 6.85
N PRO A 78 5.17 -5.89 7.79
CA PRO A 78 6.32 -5.47 8.59
C PRO A 78 7.56 -5.17 7.75
N ASP A 79 7.88 -6.04 6.78
CA ASP A 79 9.02 -5.85 5.87
C ASP A 79 8.83 -4.60 5.00
N ALA A 80 7.62 -4.41 4.45
CA ALA A 80 7.29 -3.26 3.62
C ALA A 80 7.45 -1.92 4.37
N LEU A 81 7.08 -1.87 5.66
CA LEU A 81 7.26 -0.67 6.48
C LEU A 81 8.75 -0.42 6.78
N MET A 82 9.49 -1.46 7.15
CA MET A 82 10.92 -1.35 7.48
C MET A 82 11.79 -1.01 6.27
N SER A 83 11.44 -1.54 5.09
CA SER A 83 12.24 -1.40 3.88
C SER A 83 11.73 -0.31 2.93
N ASP A 84 10.81 0.56 3.36
CA ASP A 84 10.21 1.59 2.51
C ASP A 84 9.63 1.01 1.19
N CYS A 85 8.87 -0.08 1.33
CA CYS A 85 8.23 -0.80 0.23
C CYS A 85 9.21 -1.23 -0.89
N ALA A 86 10.51 -1.43 -0.61
CA ALA A 86 11.52 -1.75 -1.62
C ALA A 86 11.14 -2.88 -2.59
N LYS A 87 10.37 -3.87 -2.12
CA LYS A 87 9.91 -5.05 -2.90
C LYS A 87 8.51 -4.90 -3.50
N CYS A 88 7.85 -3.77 -3.25
CA CYS A 88 6.50 -3.51 -3.73
C CYS A 88 6.48 -3.20 -5.21
N SER A 89 5.49 -3.74 -5.92
CA SER A 89 5.18 -3.28 -7.27
C SER A 89 4.63 -1.85 -7.25
N GLU A 90 4.63 -1.20 -8.40
CA GLU A 90 4.06 0.15 -8.52
C GLU A 90 2.58 0.20 -8.13
N LYS A 91 1.82 -0.83 -8.51
CA LYS A 91 0.40 -0.95 -8.12
C LYS A 91 0.24 -1.12 -6.61
N GLN A 92 1.14 -1.85 -5.95
CA GLN A 92 1.12 -2.01 -4.50
C GLN A 92 1.45 -0.70 -3.78
N ARG A 93 2.40 0.09 -4.29
CA ARG A 93 2.74 1.43 -3.76
C ARG A 93 1.55 2.38 -3.86
N ILE A 94 0.99 2.53 -5.06
CA ILE A 94 -0.21 3.36 -5.30
C ILE A 94 -1.39 2.88 -4.44
N GLY A 95 -1.58 1.56 -4.34
CA GLY A 95 -2.63 0.95 -3.54
C GLY A 95 -2.45 1.23 -2.04
N ALA A 96 -1.23 1.11 -1.53
CA ALA A 96 -0.90 1.40 -0.14
C ALA A 96 -1.22 2.84 0.22
N ASP A 97 -0.84 3.80 -0.62
CA ASP A 97 -1.14 5.22 -0.42
C ASP A 97 -2.64 5.47 -0.32
N LYS A 98 -3.43 4.87 -1.20
CA LYS A 98 -4.90 4.99 -1.18
C LYS A 98 -5.49 4.40 0.10
N VAL A 99 -5.03 3.21 0.50
CA VAL A 99 -5.50 2.51 1.69
C VAL A 99 -5.18 3.31 2.94
N ILE A 100 -3.96 3.81 3.11
CA ILE A 100 -3.59 4.55 4.31
C ILE A 100 -4.33 5.89 4.36
N LYS A 101 -4.46 6.61 3.23
CA LYS A 101 -5.29 7.83 3.17
C LYS A 101 -6.71 7.57 3.64
N PHE A 102 -7.31 6.48 3.17
CA PHE A 102 -8.67 6.12 3.56
C PHE A 102 -8.77 5.77 5.04
N ILE A 103 -7.90 4.90 5.56
CA ILE A 103 -7.98 4.39 6.93
C ILE A 103 -7.71 5.53 7.93
N VAL A 104 -6.72 6.39 7.69
CA VAL A 104 -6.44 7.52 8.60
C VAL A 104 -7.62 8.48 8.67
N ALA A 105 -8.25 8.78 7.53
CA ALA A 105 -9.38 9.71 7.49
C ALA A 105 -10.70 9.12 8.02
N ASN A 106 -10.95 7.83 7.78
CA ASN A 106 -12.28 7.22 8.00
C ASN A 106 -12.31 6.17 9.11
N ARG A 107 -11.15 5.66 9.54
CA ARG A 107 -11.01 4.52 10.46
C ARG A 107 -9.86 4.74 11.47
N PRO A 108 -9.84 5.87 12.20
CA PRO A 108 -8.70 6.24 13.06
C PRO A 108 -8.42 5.23 14.18
N ASP A 109 -9.45 4.58 14.72
CA ASP A 109 -9.28 3.55 15.76
C ASP A 109 -8.60 2.28 15.22
N ASP A 110 -8.96 1.88 14.00
CA ASP A 110 -8.28 0.77 13.33
C ASP A 110 -6.84 1.16 13.00
N PHE A 111 -6.62 2.38 12.52
CA PHE A 111 -5.28 2.90 12.25
C PHE A 111 -4.39 2.84 13.50
N ALA A 112 -4.84 3.40 14.62
CA ALA A 112 -4.11 3.39 15.88
C ALA A 112 -3.79 1.96 16.36
N THR A 113 -4.73 1.03 16.17
CA THR A 113 -4.49 -0.38 16.48
C THR A 113 -3.41 -0.98 15.58
N LEU A 114 -3.46 -0.71 14.27
CA LEU A 114 -2.46 -1.20 13.32
C LEU A 114 -1.08 -0.59 13.57
N GLU A 115 -0.99 0.71 13.88
CA GLU A 115 0.26 1.36 14.28
C GLU A 115 0.91 0.63 15.46
N SER A 116 0.12 0.33 16.51
CA SER A 116 0.65 -0.40 17.67
C SER A 116 1.19 -1.81 17.33
N LEU A 117 0.65 -2.44 16.27
CA LEU A 117 1.01 -3.78 15.86
C LEU A 117 2.19 -3.84 14.88
N TYR A 118 2.33 -2.83 14.02
CA TYR A 118 3.22 -2.85 12.86
C TYR A 118 4.24 -1.71 12.83
N ASP A 119 4.00 -0.59 13.52
CA ASP A 119 4.92 0.54 13.66
C ASP A 119 5.11 0.94 15.14
N PRO A 120 5.62 0.05 16.00
CA PRO A 120 5.77 0.33 17.43
C PRO A 120 6.79 1.44 17.73
N THR A 121 7.67 1.76 16.79
CA THR A 121 8.65 2.86 16.88
C THR A 121 8.12 4.19 16.35
N GLY A 122 6.94 4.19 15.72
CA GLY A 122 6.36 5.36 15.07
C GLY A 122 7.22 5.92 13.93
N GLU A 123 8.07 5.09 13.31
CA GLU A 123 8.96 5.50 12.22
C GLU A 123 8.17 5.79 10.95
N TYR A 124 7.22 4.91 10.61
CA TYR A 124 6.35 5.12 9.47
C TYR A 124 5.49 6.37 9.69
N ARG A 125 4.84 6.49 10.85
CA ARG A 125 4.02 7.66 11.18
C ARG A 125 4.79 8.97 10.99
N ARG A 126 5.98 9.09 11.57
CA ARG A 126 6.80 10.32 11.47
C ARG A 126 7.26 10.62 10.05
N LYS A 127 7.42 9.61 9.21
CA LYS A 127 7.94 9.77 7.85
C LYS A 127 6.84 10.13 6.85
N TYR A 128 5.63 9.60 7.01
CA TYR A 128 4.57 9.71 6.00
C TYR A 128 3.31 10.42 6.49
N LEU A 129 3.17 10.71 7.78
CA LEU A 129 2.01 11.43 8.33
C LEU A 129 2.44 12.71 9.04
N ASP A 130 1.73 13.79 8.76
CA ASP A 130 1.84 15.05 9.48
C ASP A 130 1.30 14.90 10.91
N PRO A 131 1.63 15.83 11.83
CA PRO A 131 1.16 15.76 13.22
C PRO A 131 -0.36 15.73 13.36
N ASP A 132 -1.09 16.29 12.39
CA ASP A 132 -2.55 16.30 12.33
C ASP A 132 -3.14 15.02 11.69
N GLY A 133 -2.29 14.07 11.28
CA GLY A 133 -2.69 12.81 10.65
C GLY A 133 -2.90 12.92 9.14
N THR A 134 -2.63 14.06 8.51
CA THR A 134 -2.67 14.13 7.04
C THR A 134 -1.47 13.39 6.43
N ILE A 135 -1.66 12.75 5.27
CA ILE A 135 -0.54 12.06 4.61
C ILE A 135 0.40 13.09 4.01
N VAL A 136 1.65 13.09 4.48
CA VAL A 136 2.74 13.83 3.85
C VAL A 136 2.89 13.26 2.46
N MET A 137 2.49 14.02 1.45
CA MET A 137 2.78 13.70 0.06
C MET A 137 4.30 13.75 -0.08
N SER A 138 4.99 12.63 0.12
CA SER A 138 6.42 12.56 -0.16
C SER A 138 6.60 12.72 -1.66
N GLN A 139 6.98 13.92 -2.08
CA GLN A 139 7.61 14.13 -3.37
C GLN A 139 8.84 13.21 -3.45
N GLY A 140 8.81 12.23 -4.37
CA GLY A 140 10.03 11.53 -4.78
C GLY A 140 9.82 10.07 -5.16
N ALA A 141 9.86 9.83 -6.48
CA ALA A 141 10.12 8.57 -7.17
C ALA A 141 8.96 7.59 -7.38
N HIS A 142 7.91 8.04 -8.11
CA HIS A 142 7.49 7.33 -9.32
C HIS A 142 6.81 8.31 -10.27
N GLY A 143 7.12 8.16 -11.56
CA GLY A 143 6.78 9.10 -12.61
C GLY A 143 5.29 9.46 -12.65
N GLU A 144 5.08 10.76 -12.78
CA GLU A 144 3.88 11.40 -13.29
C GLU A 144 3.17 10.57 -14.36
N SER A 145 1.96 10.10 -14.04
CA SER A 145 0.89 9.95 -15.01
C SER A 145 -0.41 10.42 -14.36
N GLN A 146 -0.47 11.73 -14.19
CA GLN A 146 -1.72 12.44 -13.97
C GLN A 146 -2.61 12.17 -15.21
N PRO A 147 -3.87 11.72 -15.07
CA PRO A 147 -4.82 11.91 -16.15
C PRO A 147 -5.03 13.42 -16.29
N THR A 148 -4.56 13.95 -17.42
CA THR A 148 -4.80 15.32 -17.88
C THR A 148 -6.28 15.68 -17.75
N PRO A 149 -6.65 16.79 -17.08
CA PRO A 149 -7.91 17.45 -17.40
C PRO A 149 -7.71 18.10 -18.77
N THR A 150 -8.38 17.58 -19.80
CA THR A 150 -8.45 18.22 -21.11
C THR A 150 -9.06 19.61 -20.93
N THR A 151 -8.22 20.64 -21.00
CA THR A 151 -8.63 22.02 -21.23
C THR A 151 -9.26 22.08 -22.62
N ALA A 152 -10.60 22.13 -22.66
CA ALA A 152 -11.31 22.61 -23.84
C ALA A 152 -11.25 24.14 -23.81
N ASP A 153 -10.26 24.70 -24.50
CA ASP A 153 -10.30 26.09 -24.94
C ASP A 153 -10.82 26.10 -26.38
N GLY A 154 -11.84 26.91 -26.61
CA GLY A 154 -12.61 26.96 -27.85
C GLY A 154 -13.62 28.09 -27.79
N GLY A 155 -13.16 29.29 -27.45
CA GLY A 155 -13.93 30.51 -27.65
C GLY A 155 -13.77 31.01 -29.07
N ILE A 156 -14.86 31.06 -29.84
CA ILE A 156 -15.05 32.08 -30.88
C ILE A 156 -16.51 32.57 -30.92
N GLU A 157 -16.61 33.89 -31.01
CA GLU A 157 -17.68 34.69 -31.60
C GLU A 157 -18.93 35.01 -30.77
N ALA A 158 -18.82 36.18 -30.13
CA ALA A 158 -19.95 37.07 -29.89
C ALA A 158 -20.61 37.50 -31.21
N LYS A 159 -21.93 37.32 -31.31
CA LYS A 159 -22.82 38.20 -32.08
C LYS A 159 -24.11 38.47 -31.31
N ALA A 160 -24.45 39.75 -31.27
CA ALA A 160 -25.64 40.35 -30.68
C ALA A 160 -26.94 39.90 -31.36
N HIS A 161 -28.09 39.99 -30.66
CA HIS A 161 -29.22 40.89 -30.95
C HIS A 161 -30.48 40.56 -30.10
N ALA A 162 -31.25 41.61 -29.80
CA ALA A 162 -32.63 41.69 -29.26
C ALA A 162 -32.84 41.32 -27.77
N THR A 163 -33.12 42.30 -26.88
CA THR A 163 -34.40 43.02 -26.66
C THR A 163 -35.42 42.16 -25.92
N GLU A 164 -35.67 42.45 -24.63
CA GLU A 164 -37.00 42.87 -24.19
C GLU A 164 -36.97 43.54 -22.81
N GLN A 165 -37.82 44.54 -22.68
CA GLN A 165 -38.05 45.39 -21.52
C GLN A 165 -39.00 44.67 -20.56
N ASN A 166 -38.84 44.82 -19.23
CA ASN A 166 -39.98 45.16 -18.36
C ASN A 166 -39.57 45.55 -16.92
N SER A 167 -39.80 46.83 -16.61
CA SER A 167 -40.51 47.37 -15.43
C SER A 167 -40.34 46.80 -14.01
N THR A 168 -39.81 47.68 -13.15
CA THR A 168 -40.42 48.20 -11.89
C THR A 168 -40.70 47.24 -10.71
N SER A 169 -40.06 47.47 -9.55
CA SER A 169 -40.71 48.05 -8.34
C SER A 169 -39.96 47.75 -7.03
N SER A 170 -39.58 48.85 -6.35
CA SER A 170 -39.75 49.17 -4.92
C SER A 170 -39.06 48.42 -3.77
N GLN A 171 -38.38 49.26 -2.97
CA GLN A 171 -38.34 49.34 -1.49
C GLN A 171 -37.53 48.29 -0.71
N ASP A 172 -36.48 48.74 -0.01
CA ASP A 172 -36.54 48.99 1.45
C ASP A 172 -35.17 49.48 1.97
N GLN A 173 -35.11 50.69 2.54
CA GLN A 173 -34.00 51.11 3.40
C GLN A 173 -34.56 52.03 4.49
N GLY A 174 -34.77 51.44 5.68
CA GLY A 174 -34.83 52.17 6.93
C GLY A 174 -33.42 52.53 7.41
N HIS A 175 -33.27 53.75 7.91
CA HIS A 175 -32.23 54.14 8.86
C HIS A 175 -32.81 55.21 9.79
N GLY A 176 -32.62 55.01 11.09
CA GLY A 176 -32.73 56.05 12.11
C GLY A 176 -31.40 56.76 12.31
#